data_AF-A0A9D6C993-F1
#
_entry.id   AF-A0A9D6C993-F1
#
_cell.length_a   1.000
_cell.length_b   1.000
_cell.length_c   1.000
_cell.angle_alpha   90.00
_cell.angle_beta   90.00
_cell.angle_gamma   90.00
#
_symmetry.space_group_name_H-M   'P 1'
#
loop_
_entity.id
_entity.type
_entity.pdbx_description
1 polymer ?
#
loop_
_entity_poly.entity_id
_entity_poly.type
_entity_poly.pdbx_seq_one_letter_code
_entity_poly.pdbx_strand_id
1 'polypeptide(L)'
;MQQDPYAYCSSLTRDQWAWEFLRRNPEYQADYRRFIRLWQMLEAEYGAPPQRDFARWKRDPRAYGPLPGERELGNPCGELCLGEDDRVLIECWMGAKWGFYKFPLDPERFVPPTSAELAWRPPPATEPRPANDPYRLDIAFDLSLPLPPQLEAAKIRMVSRAAELRRAGLPAPISLSSQHARWTRMLRLLDAEAAGETLEVQDTESLHEAHAMTHDGYLEILRLGDASAR
;
A
#
# COMPACT_ATOMS: atom_id res chain seq x y z
N MET A 1 27.85 -20.77 3.31
CA MET A 1 27.18 -19.71 2.53
C MET A 1 25.87 -19.41 3.24
N GLN A 2 25.78 -18.27 3.92
CA GLN A 2 24.53 -17.80 4.51
C GLN A 2 23.66 -17.30 3.35
N GLN A 3 22.45 -17.84 3.19
CA GLN A 3 21.48 -17.33 2.22
C GLN A 3 21.08 -15.92 2.66
N ASP A 4 21.10 -14.94 1.74
CA ASP A 4 20.58 -13.60 2.01
C ASP A 4 19.05 -13.71 2.21
N PRO A 5 18.51 -13.42 3.41
CA PRO A 5 17.09 -13.57 3.69
C PRO A 5 16.22 -12.63 2.83
N TYR A 6 16.81 -11.63 2.17
CA TYR A 6 16.13 -10.69 1.30
C TYR A 6 16.38 -10.96 -0.19
N ALA A 7 16.99 -12.09 -0.56
CA ALA A 7 17.21 -12.44 -1.98
C ALA A 7 15.90 -12.45 -2.79
N TYR A 8 14.78 -12.82 -2.16
CA TYR A 8 13.45 -12.81 -2.78
C TYR A 8 12.98 -11.42 -3.21
N CYS A 9 13.51 -10.34 -2.60
CA CYS A 9 13.13 -8.98 -2.98
C CYS A 9 13.36 -8.75 -4.47
N SER A 10 14.42 -9.35 -5.05
CA SER A 10 14.82 -9.21 -6.47
C SER A 10 13.74 -9.54 -7.49
N SER A 11 12.76 -10.37 -7.14
CA SER A 11 11.68 -10.81 -8.02
C SER A 11 10.31 -10.21 -7.68
N LEU A 12 10.23 -9.34 -6.68
CA LEU A 12 8.95 -8.76 -6.26
C LEU A 12 8.37 -7.83 -7.32
N THR A 13 7.09 -8.02 -7.59
CA THR A 13 6.26 -7.10 -8.38
C THR A 13 5.93 -5.83 -7.60
N ARG A 14 5.35 -4.83 -8.27
CA ARG A 14 4.82 -3.61 -7.62
C ARG A 14 3.92 -3.95 -6.44
N ASP A 15 2.95 -4.81 -6.69
CA ASP A 15 1.91 -5.17 -5.72
C ASP A 15 2.52 -5.88 -4.51
N GLN A 16 3.52 -6.73 -4.74
CA GLN A 16 4.21 -7.43 -3.66
C GLN A 16 5.12 -6.50 -2.86
N TRP A 17 5.75 -5.50 -3.48
CA TRP A 17 6.47 -4.45 -2.75
C TRP A 17 5.55 -3.67 -1.81
N ALA A 18 4.37 -3.28 -2.29
CA ALA A 18 3.37 -2.62 -1.44
C ALA A 18 2.97 -3.53 -0.27
N TRP A 19 2.78 -4.82 -0.53
CA TRP A 19 2.46 -5.81 0.50
C TRP A 19 3.56 -5.97 1.56
N GLU A 20 4.84 -6.04 1.16
CA GLU A 20 5.94 -6.21 2.12
C GLU A 20 6.02 -5.03 3.11
N PHE A 21 5.70 -3.81 2.69
CA PHE A 21 5.61 -2.68 3.61
C PHE A 21 4.34 -2.75 4.47
N LEU A 22 3.16 -3.00 3.89
CA LEU A 22 1.91 -3.07 4.64
C LEU A 22 1.94 -4.16 5.71
N ARG A 23 2.46 -5.36 5.41
CA ARG A 23 2.47 -6.48 6.38
C ARG A 23 3.34 -6.22 7.62
N ARG A 24 4.22 -5.22 7.55
CA ARG A 24 5.06 -4.73 8.66
C ARG A 24 4.44 -3.57 9.43
N ASN A 25 3.29 -3.05 8.99
CA ASN A 25 2.57 -2.02 9.70
C ASN A 25 1.97 -2.60 11.01
N PRO A 26 2.33 -2.08 12.20
CA PRO A 26 1.80 -2.57 13.48
C PRO A 26 0.28 -2.45 13.60
N GLU A 27 -0.32 -1.42 13.01
CA GLU A 27 -1.77 -1.20 13.01
C GLU A 27 -2.48 -2.23 12.12
N TYR A 28 -1.94 -2.52 10.93
CA TYR A 28 -2.45 -3.58 10.07
C TYR A 28 -2.41 -4.94 10.78
N GLN A 29 -1.28 -5.26 11.44
CA GLN A 29 -1.14 -6.50 12.19
C GLN A 29 -2.13 -6.57 13.38
N ALA A 30 -2.33 -5.46 14.10
CA ALA A 30 -3.28 -5.40 15.21
C ALA A 30 -4.72 -5.58 14.73
N ASP A 31 -5.10 -4.92 13.64
CA ASP A 31 -6.39 -5.06 13.00
C ASP A 31 -6.63 -6.48 12.49
N TYR A 32 -5.66 -7.04 11.77
CA TYR A 32 -5.74 -8.40 11.26
C TYR A 32 -5.95 -9.40 12.39
N ARG A 33 -5.19 -9.29 13.50
CA ARG A 33 -5.38 -10.16 14.68
C ARG A 33 -6.77 -10.03 15.30
N ARG A 34 -7.34 -8.82 15.35
CA ARG A 34 -8.73 -8.61 15.84
C ARG A 34 -9.74 -9.23 14.88
N PHE A 35 -9.58 -8.95 13.60
CA PHE A 35 -10.43 -9.44 12.52
C PHE A 35 -10.46 -10.96 12.45
N ILE A 36 -9.29 -11.63 12.39
CA ILE A 36 -9.23 -13.08 12.22
C ILE A 36 -9.82 -13.82 13.42
N ARG A 37 -9.64 -13.31 14.64
CA ARG A 37 -10.28 -13.86 15.84
C ARG A 37 -11.80 -13.77 15.75
N LEU A 38 -12.31 -12.60 15.36
CA LEU A 38 -13.75 -12.39 15.20
C LEU A 38 -14.33 -13.26 14.10
N TRP A 39 -13.63 -13.37 12.97
CA TRP A 39 -14.00 -14.24 11.86
C TRP A 39 -14.09 -15.71 12.27
N GLN A 40 -13.06 -16.22 12.96
CA GLN A 40 -13.03 -17.60 13.47
C GLN A 40 -14.14 -17.87 14.50
N MET A 41 -14.47 -16.89 15.35
CA MET A 41 -15.62 -17.00 16.26
C MET A 41 -16.94 -17.12 15.49
N LEU A 42 -17.14 -16.28 14.47
CA LEU A 42 -18.34 -16.34 13.63
C LEU A 42 -18.42 -17.67 12.88
N GLU A 43 -17.31 -18.17 12.33
CA GLU A 43 -17.27 -19.48 11.67
C GLU A 43 -17.54 -20.65 12.63
N ALA A 44 -17.09 -20.57 13.88
CA ALA A 44 -17.41 -21.57 14.88
C ALA A 44 -18.91 -21.58 15.25
N GLU A 45 -19.55 -20.41 15.30
CA GLU A 45 -20.96 -20.26 15.67
C GLU A 45 -21.93 -20.59 14.52
N TYR A 46 -21.55 -20.26 13.29
CA TYR A 46 -22.45 -20.31 12.12
C TYR A 46 -21.96 -21.24 11.00
N GLY A 47 -20.77 -21.82 11.12
CA GLY A 47 -20.15 -22.65 10.11
C GLY A 47 -19.34 -21.89 9.05
N ALA A 48 -18.56 -22.65 8.29
CA ALA A 48 -17.80 -22.16 7.14
C ALA A 48 -18.52 -22.51 5.82
N PRO A 49 -18.30 -21.76 4.72
CA PRO A 49 -18.85 -22.11 3.42
C PRO A 49 -18.37 -23.50 2.96
N PRO A 50 -19.21 -24.26 2.22
CA PRO A 50 -20.56 -23.90 1.77
C PRO A 50 -21.67 -24.13 2.81
N GLN A 51 -21.40 -24.71 3.99
CA GLN A 51 -22.42 -25.09 4.98
C GLN A 51 -22.82 -23.98 5.98
N ARG A 52 -22.32 -22.75 5.78
CA ARG A 52 -22.59 -21.61 6.67
C ARG A 52 -24.08 -21.27 6.74
N ASP A 53 -24.59 -21.05 7.95
CA ASP A 53 -25.93 -20.47 8.18
C ASP A 53 -25.92 -18.97 7.88
N PHE A 54 -26.06 -18.62 6.61
CA PHE A 54 -26.06 -17.24 6.13
C PHE A 54 -27.20 -16.39 6.72
N ALA A 55 -28.35 -17.00 7.02
CA ALA A 55 -29.49 -16.27 7.54
C ALA A 55 -29.24 -15.79 8.97
N ARG A 56 -28.59 -16.60 9.81
CA ARG A 56 -28.16 -16.19 11.15
C ARG A 56 -26.95 -15.25 11.11
N TRP A 57 -25.97 -15.53 10.26
CA TRP A 57 -24.79 -14.67 10.08
C TRP A 57 -25.17 -13.22 9.73
N LYS A 58 -26.08 -13.00 8.77
CA LYS A 58 -26.52 -11.65 8.36
C LYS A 58 -27.20 -10.84 9.48
N ARG A 59 -27.71 -11.50 10.52
CA ARG A 59 -28.35 -10.85 11.67
C ARG A 59 -27.37 -10.50 12.78
N ASP A 60 -26.16 -11.06 12.74
CA ASP A 60 -25.15 -10.80 13.75
C ASP A 60 -24.48 -9.45 13.50
N PRO A 61 -24.53 -8.49 14.43
CA PRO A 61 -23.86 -7.20 14.26
C PRO A 61 -22.34 -7.34 14.11
N ARG A 62 -21.72 -8.41 14.62
CA ARG A 62 -20.28 -8.67 14.50
C ARG A 62 -19.83 -9.04 13.08
N ALA A 63 -20.76 -9.42 12.20
CA ALA A 63 -20.48 -9.72 10.80
C ALA A 63 -20.21 -8.46 9.95
N TYR A 64 -20.34 -7.28 10.54
CA TYR A 64 -20.24 -6.00 9.86
C TYR A 64 -19.16 -5.13 10.50
N GLY A 65 -18.54 -4.29 9.68
CA GLY A 65 -17.64 -3.26 10.16
C GLY A 65 -18.39 -2.10 10.82
N PRO A 66 -17.69 -1.23 11.56
CA PRO A 66 -16.25 -1.28 11.82
C PRO A 66 -15.85 -2.38 12.81
N LEU A 67 -14.55 -2.71 12.88
CA LEU A 67 -14.05 -3.58 13.96
C LEU A 67 -14.41 -2.97 15.33
N PRO A 68 -14.63 -3.78 16.37
CA PRO A 68 -14.93 -3.26 17.70
C PRO A 68 -13.90 -2.25 18.19
N GLY A 69 -14.35 -1.03 18.52
CA GLY A 69 -13.51 0.08 18.97
C GLY A 69 -12.94 0.96 17.85
N GLU A 70 -13.15 0.60 16.59
CA GLU A 70 -12.77 1.41 15.43
C GLU A 70 -13.92 2.34 15.03
N ARG A 71 -13.59 3.38 14.26
CA ARG A 71 -14.56 4.32 13.69
C ARG A 71 -14.94 3.88 12.28
N GLU A 72 -16.08 4.38 11.81
CA GLU A 72 -16.46 4.29 10.39
C GLU A 72 -15.36 4.87 9.50
N LEU A 73 -15.21 4.30 8.29
CA LEU A 73 -14.23 4.79 7.33
C LEU A 73 -14.69 6.14 6.79
N GLY A 74 -13.95 7.20 7.13
CA GLY A 74 -14.25 8.56 6.64
C GLY A 74 -13.99 8.74 5.15
N ASN A 75 -13.01 8.03 4.58
CA ASN A 75 -12.66 8.00 3.16
C ASN A 75 -12.18 6.59 2.78
N PRO A 76 -13.09 5.64 2.51
CA PRO A 76 -12.68 4.32 2.04
C PRO A 76 -11.96 4.42 0.69
N CYS A 77 -10.94 3.59 0.47
CA CYS A 77 -10.33 3.49 -0.86
C CYS A 77 -11.33 2.87 -1.84
N GLY A 78 -11.94 3.68 -2.72
CA GLY A 78 -12.91 3.21 -3.71
C GLY A 78 -14.27 2.76 -3.12
N GLU A 79 -15.07 2.06 -3.93
CA GLU A 79 -16.43 1.67 -3.58
C GLU A 79 -16.47 0.60 -2.47
N LEU A 80 -17.30 0.83 -1.44
CA LEU A 80 -17.57 -0.15 -0.40
C LEU A 80 -18.64 -1.14 -0.86
N CYS A 81 -18.44 -2.42 -0.61
CA CYS A 81 -19.48 -3.43 -0.80
C CYS A 81 -20.55 -3.26 0.29
N LEU A 82 -21.57 -2.45 -0.02
CA LEU A 82 -22.73 -2.28 0.85
C LEU A 82 -23.60 -3.54 0.80
N GLY A 83 -23.96 -4.07 1.97
CA GLY A 83 -24.95 -5.13 2.09
C GLY A 83 -26.38 -4.64 1.86
N GLU A 84 -27.35 -5.55 1.96
CA GLU A 84 -28.78 -5.27 1.75
C GLU A 84 -29.36 -4.19 2.70
N ASP A 85 -28.72 -3.94 3.84
CA ASP A 85 -29.13 -2.93 4.85
C ASP A 85 -28.12 -1.76 4.96
N ASP A 86 -27.38 -1.45 3.90
CA ASP A 86 -26.29 -0.44 3.88
C ASP A 86 -25.12 -0.70 4.85
N ARG A 87 -25.12 -1.85 5.54
CA ARG A 87 -24.01 -2.28 6.40
C ARG A 87 -22.90 -2.92 5.58
N VAL A 88 -21.65 -2.58 5.88
CA VAL A 88 -20.48 -3.13 5.19
C VAL A 88 -20.06 -4.42 5.88
N LEU A 89 -19.98 -5.52 5.14
CA LEU A 89 -19.46 -6.78 5.68
C LEU A 89 -18.05 -6.58 6.23
N ILE A 90 -17.74 -7.23 7.35
CA ILE A 90 -16.52 -6.96 8.11
C ILE A 90 -15.24 -7.20 7.30
N GLU A 91 -15.23 -8.20 6.42
CA GLU A 91 -14.14 -8.47 5.49
C GLU A 91 -13.99 -7.37 4.43
N CYS A 92 -15.10 -6.80 3.95
CA CYS A 92 -15.09 -5.72 2.98
C CYS A 92 -14.64 -4.41 3.62
N TRP A 93 -15.05 -4.15 4.87
CA TRP A 93 -14.60 -3.00 5.66
C TRP A 93 -13.09 -3.07 5.90
N MET A 94 -12.59 -4.23 6.35
CA MET A 94 -11.17 -4.43 6.62
C MET A 94 -10.33 -4.36 5.33
N GLY A 95 -10.83 -4.93 4.22
CA GLY A 95 -10.20 -4.78 2.92
C GLY A 95 -10.14 -3.31 2.49
N ALA A 96 -11.24 -2.57 2.59
CA ALA A 96 -11.29 -1.16 2.19
C ALA A 96 -10.40 -0.25 3.05
N LYS A 97 -10.28 -0.52 4.36
CA LYS A 97 -9.37 0.22 5.26
C LYS A 97 -7.91 0.15 4.78
N TRP A 98 -7.50 -1.03 4.31
CA TRP A 98 -6.10 -1.31 3.96
C TRP A 98 -5.86 -1.43 2.45
N GLY A 99 -6.82 -1.02 1.62
CA GLY A 99 -6.66 -0.95 0.17
C GLY A 99 -6.87 -2.25 -0.61
N PHE A 100 -7.50 -3.28 -0.05
CA PHE A 100 -7.82 -4.54 -0.74
C PHE A 100 -9.27 -4.62 -1.22
N TYR A 101 -9.51 -5.16 -2.42
CA TYR A 101 -10.86 -5.55 -2.85
C TYR A 101 -11.37 -6.82 -2.15
N LYS A 102 -10.44 -7.69 -1.74
CA LYS A 102 -10.72 -9.02 -1.20
C LYS A 102 -10.45 -9.10 0.30
N PHE A 103 -10.64 -10.30 0.84
CA PHE A 103 -10.34 -10.66 2.21
C PHE A 103 -8.89 -10.26 2.57
N PRO A 104 -8.67 -9.63 3.75
CA PRO A 104 -7.34 -9.22 4.21
C PRO A 104 -6.37 -10.41 4.28
N LEU A 105 -5.11 -10.19 3.90
CA LEU A 105 -4.10 -11.24 3.88
C LEU A 105 -3.35 -11.35 5.21
N ASP A 106 -2.96 -12.57 5.57
CA ASP A 106 -2.16 -12.81 6.78
C ASP A 106 -0.79 -12.12 6.70
N PRO A 107 -0.47 -11.17 7.60
CA PRO A 107 0.83 -10.49 7.61
C PRO A 107 2.01 -11.44 7.85
N GLU A 108 1.79 -12.60 8.47
CA GLU A 108 2.83 -13.59 8.79
C GLU A 108 3.12 -14.55 7.63
N ARG A 109 2.42 -14.41 6.49
CA ARG A 109 2.62 -15.27 5.32
C ARG A 109 4.06 -15.17 4.79
N PHE A 110 4.72 -16.32 4.69
CA PHE A 110 6.10 -16.41 4.23
C PHE A 110 6.27 -16.32 2.71
N VAL A 111 5.31 -16.86 1.94
CA VAL A 111 5.34 -16.83 0.48
C VAL A 111 4.65 -15.55 -0.01
N PRO A 112 5.33 -14.67 -0.78
CA PRO A 112 4.70 -13.47 -1.30
C PRO A 112 3.41 -13.80 -2.06
N PRO A 113 2.28 -13.13 -1.75
CA PRO A 113 1.03 -13.36 -2.45
C PRO A 113 1.16 -12.95 -3.92
N THR A 114 0.37 -13.59 -4.77
CA THR A 114 0.24 -13.21 -6.17
C THR A 114 -0.53 -11.90 -6.31
N SER A 115 -0.35 -11.19 -7.43
CA SER A 115 -1.16 -9.97 -7.72
C SER A 115 -2.67 -10.23 -7.69
N ALA A 116 -3.10 -11.43 -8.09
CA ALA A 116 -4.51 -11.83 -8.07
C ALA A 116 -5.06 -12.05 -6.65
N GLU A 117 -4.21 -12.49 -5.71
CA GLU A 117 -4.56 -12.60 -4.28
C GLU A 117 -4.59 -11.23 -3.62
N LEU A 118 -3.63 -10.37 -3.95
CA LEU A 118 -3.56 -9.01 -3.41
C LEU A 118 -4.77 -8.18 -3.84
N ALA A 119 -5.11 -8.18 -5.14
CA ALA A 119 -6.31 -7.50 -5.66
C ALA A 119 -6.49 -6.09 -5.06
N TRP A 120 -5.46 -5.25 -5.19
CA TRP A 120 -5.46 -3.89 -4.65
C TRP A 120 -6.57 -3.03 -5.25
N ARG A 121 -7.15 -2.18 -4.43
CA ARG A 121 -8.00 -1.06 -4.83
C ARG A 121 -7.12 0.02 -5.49
N PRO A 122 -7.65 0.78 -6.46
CA PRO A 122 -6.97 1.97 -6.95
C PRO A 122 -6.61 2.87 -5.77
N PRO A 123 -5.35 3.31 -5.67
CA PRO A 123 -4.96 4.22 -4.61
C PRO A 123 -5.75 5.54 -4.73
N PRO A 124 -6.05 6.22 -3.61
CA PRO A 124 -6.82 7.46 -3.63
C PRO A 124 -6.11 8.55 -4.45
N ALA A 125 -6.80 9.64 -4.79
CA ALA A 125 -6.14 10.77 -5.43
C ALA A 125 -5.01 11.29 -4.52
N THR A 126 -3.80 11.48 -5.08
CA THR A 126 -2.67 11.99 -4.30
C THR A 126 -2.90 13.46 -3.97
N GLU A 127 -2.58 13.86 -2.73
CA GLU A 127 -2.44 15.27 -2.43
C GLU A 127 -1.30 15.88 -3.28
N PRO A 128 -1.40 17.14 -3.69
CA PRO A 128 -0.32 17.79 -4.41
C PRO A 128 0.97 17.74 -3.60
N ARG A 129 2.07 17.31 -4.22
CA ARG A 129 3.40 17.37 -3.60
C ARG A 129 3.66 18.79 -3.08
N PRO A 130 4.33 18.95 -1.93
CA PRO A 130 4.62 20.28 -1.39
C PRO A 130 5.53 21.05 -2.36
N ALA A 131 5.49 22.38 -2.30
CA ALA A 131 6.17 23.25 -3.27
C ALA A 131 7.70 23.06 -3.29
N ASN A 132 8.27 22.57 -2.20
CA ASN A 132 9.70 22.30 -2.04
C ASN A 132 10.11 20.85 -2.38
N ASP A 133 9.18 19.99 -2.80
CA ASP A 133 9.50 18.62 -3.17
C ASP A 133 10.36 18.61 -4.46
N PRO A 134 11.53 17.94 -4.48
CA PRO A 134 12.41 17.93 -5.64
C PRO A 134 11.75 17.34 -6.90
N TYR A 135 10.78 16.42 -6.74
CA TYR A 135 10.02 15.79 -7.81
C TYR A 135 8.80 16.60 -8.28
N ARG A 136 8.53 17.75 -7.68
CA ARG A 136 7.48 18.67 -8.16
C ARG A 136 8.03 19.59 -9.26
N LEU A 137 7.26 19.74 -10.33
CA LEU A 137 7.51 20.72 -11.39
C LEU A 137 6.18 21.37 -11.79
N ASP A 138 6.05 22.67 -11.57
CA ASP A 138 4.89 23.45 -11.99
C ASP A 138 5.15 24.04 -13.39
N ILE A 139 4.23 23.82 -14.33
CA ILE A 139 4.32 24.36 -15.70
C ILE A 139 3.07 25.20 -15.95
N ALA A 140 3.25 26.50 -16.16
CA ALA A 140 2.17 27.41 -16.52
C ALA A 140 1.90 27.38 -18.04
N PHE A 141 0.62 27.43 -18.41
CA PHE A 141 0.16 27.55 -19.79
C PHE A 141 -0.54 28.89 -19.99
N ASP A 142 -0.21 29.59 -21.06
CA ASP A 142 -0.94 30.77 -21.51
C ASP A 142 -2.09 30.31 -22.41
N LEU A 143 -3.31 30.34 -21.86
CA LEU A 143 -4.51 29.89 -22.55
C LEU A 143 -4.98 30.86 -23.66
N SER A 144 -4.35 32.03 -23.80
CA SER A 144 -4.58 32.91 -24.95
C SER A 144 -3.83 32.46 -26.21
N LEU A 145 -2.89 31.53 -26.08
CA LEU A 145 -2.07 30.98 -27.17
C LEU A 145 -2.44 29.53 -27.49
N PRO A 146 -2.13 29.02 -28.70
CA PRO A 146 -2.33 27.60 -29.03
C PRO A 146 -1.58 26.69 -28.05
N LEU A 147 -2.25 25.63 -27.58
CA LEU A 147 -1.67 24.66 -26.64
C LEU A 147 -0.56 23.77 -27.22
N PRO A 148 -0.59 23.29 -28.49
CA PRO A 148 0.40 22.32 -28.95
C PRO A 148 1.87 22.76 -28.83
N PRO A 149 2.26 24.00 -29.22
CA PRO A 149 3.63 24.48 -29.01
C PRO A 149 4.03 24.54 -27.52
N GLN A 150 3.08 24.89 -26.65
CA GLN A 150 3.30 24.96 -25.20
C GLN A 150 3.51 23.57 -24.60
N LEU A 151 2.78 22.55 -25.08
CA LEU A 151 2.94 21.16 -24.64
C LEU A 151 4.31 20.59 -25.02
N GLU A 152 4.82 20.88 -26.23
CA GLU A 152 6.17 20.47 -26.61
C GLU A 152 7.24 21.16 -25.75
N ALA A 153 7.09 22.46 -25.46
CA ALA A 153 7.98 23.17 -24.54
C ALA A 153 7.92 22.59 -23.11
N ALA A 154 6.72 22.26 -22.64
CA ALA A 154 6.49 21.61 -21.34
C ALA A 154 7.20 20.26 -21.27
N LYS A 155 7.08 19.43 -22.31
CA LYS A 155 7.76 18.14 -22.42
C LYS A 155 9.29 18.29 -22.33
N ILE A 156 9.87 19.25 -23.04
CA ILE A 156 11.32 19.52 -22.96
C ILE A 156 11.72 19.88 -21.53
N ARG A 157 10.95 20.76 -20.87
CA ARG A 157 11.19 21.13 -19.45
C ARG A 157 11.13 19.92 -18.53
N MET A 158 10.14 19.03 -18.70
CA MET A 158 10.01 17.81 -17.89
C MET A 158 11.23 16.89 -18.05
N VAL A 159 11.68 16.68 -19.29
CA VAL A 159 12.85 15.84 -19.59
C VAL A 159 14.14 16.44 -19.01
N SER A 160 14.33 17.75 -19.15
CA SER A 160 15.48 18.46 -18.57
C SER A 160 15.49 18.36 -17.05
N ARG A 161 14.33 18.56 -16.41
CA ARG A 161 14.21 18.43 -14.95
C ARG A 161 14.52 17.01 -14.48
N ALA A 162 14.04 15.98 -15.17
CA ALA A 162 14.36 14.59 -14.84
C ALA A 162 15.88 14.29 -15.00
N ALA A 163 16.55 14.91 -15.98
CA ALA A 163 18.00 14.79 -16.13
C ALA A 163 18.78 15.52 -15.04
N GLU A 164 18.31 16.69 -14.57
CA GLU A 164 18.88 17.40 -13.41
C GLU A 164 18.78 16.57 -12.14
N LEU A 165 17.61 15.99 -11.85
CA LEU A 165 17.41 15.14 -10.69
C LEU A 165 18.37 13.95 -10.69
N ARG A 166 18.52 13.27 -11.83
CA ARG A 166 19.49 12.16 -11.96
C ARG A 166 20.93 12.58 -11.71
N ARG A 167 21.34 13.76 -12.20
CA ARG A 167 22.68 14.31 -11.93
C ARG A 167 22.89 14.66 -10.46
N ALA A 168 21.83 15.02 -9.75
CA ALA A 168 21.84 15.24 -8.30
C ALA A 168 21.75 13.94 -7.48
N GLY A 169 21.78 12.77 -8.12
CA GLY A 169 21.69 11.48 -7.44
C GLY A 169 20.26 11.04 -7.09
N LEU A 170 19.24 11.76 -7.56
CA LEU A 170 17.83 11.43 -7.31
C LEU A 170 17.27 10.56 -8.46
N PRO A 171 16.61 9.41 -8.15
CA PRO A 171 16.02 8.56 -9.17
C PRO A 171 14.81 9.23 -9.83
N ALA A 172 14.96 9.68 -11.08
CA ALA A 172 13.89 10.28 -11.87
C ALA A 172 13.80 9.66 -13.30
N PRO A 173 12.70 9.00 -13.67
CA PRO A 173 11.51 8.75 -12.86
C PRO A 173 11.76 7.72 -11.74
N ILE A 174 10.95 7.78 -10.68
CA ILE A 174 10.90 6.73 -9.66
C ILE A 174 10.32 5.47 -10.33
N SER A 175 11.02 4.34 -10.16
CA SER A 175 10.63 3.04 -10.69
C SER A 175 10.96 1.95 -9.67
N LEU A 176 10.37 0.76 -9.83
CA LEU A 176 10.67 -0.38 -8.95
C LEU A 176 12.17 -0.70 -8.97
N SER A 177 12.78 -0.75 -10.16
CA SER A 177 14.20 -1.09 -10.30
C SER A 177 15.11 -0.05 -9.65
N SER A 178 14.79 1.24 -9.75
CA SER A 178 15.58 2.30 -9.11
C SER A 178 15.45 2.31 -7.59
N GLN A 179 14.33 1.81 -7.05
CA GLN A 179 14.05 1.81 -5.61
C GLN A 179 14.43 0.51 -4.90
N HIS A 180 14.69 -0.56 -5.66
CA HIS A 180 14.88 -1.91 -5.17
C HIS A 180 15.85 -2.04 -3.99
N ALA A 181 17.07 -1.52 -4.16
CA ALA A 181 18.11 -1.56 -3.13
C ALA A 181 17.72 -0.75 -1.88
N ARG A 182 17.10 0.42 -2.09
CA ARG A 182 16.65 1.31 -1.00
C ARG A 182 15.54 0.66 -0.19
N TRP A 183 14.50 0.14 -0.84
CA TRP A 183 13.39 -0.52 -0.16
C TRP A 183 13.83 -1.81 0.53
N THR A 184 14.73 -2.58 -0.07
CA THR A 184 15.31 -3.76 0.60
C THR A 184 16.01 -3.37 1.90
N ARG A 185 16.77 -2.26 1.90
CA ARG A 185 17.38 -1.73 3.13
C ARG A 185 16.33 -1.30 4.14
N MET A 186 15.25 -0.63 3.72
CA MET A 186 14.16 -0.23 4.61
C MET A 186 13.47 -1.44 5.27
N LEU A 187 13.19 -2.51 4.52
CA LEU A 187 12.62 -3.74 5.09
C LEU A 187 13.56 -4.35 6.13
N ARG A 188 14.87 -4.36 5.88
CA ARG A 188 15.88 -4.81 6.84
C ARG A 188 15.85 -4.01 8.14
N LEU A 189 15.72 -2.69 8.05
CA LEU A 189 15.64 -1.82 9.22
C LEU A 189 14.37 -2.07 10.03
N LEU A 190 13.21 -2.23 9.37
CA LEU A 190 11.95 -2.56 10.03
C LEU A 190 12.02 -3.92 10.75
N ASP A 191 12.60 -4.93 10.09
CA ASP A 191 12.71 -6.28 10.67
C ASP A 191 13.73 -6.31 11.84
N ALA A 192 14.83 -5.55 11.75
CA ALA A 192 15.80 -5.40 12.82
C ALA A 192 15.20 -4.66 14.05
N GLU A 193 14.45 -3.57 13.82
CA GLU A 193 13.71 -2.87 14.87
C GLU A 193 12.70 -3.80 15.56
N ALA A 194 11.92 -4.56 14.78
CA ALA A 194 10.95 -5.51 15.31
C ALA A 194 11.61 -6.66 16.12
N ALA A 195 12.84 -7.04 15.77
CA ALA A 195 13.64 -8.00 16.51
C ALA A 195 14.31 -7.41 17.77
N GLY A 196 14.19 -6.09 17.99
CA GLY A 196 14.81 -5.40 19.13
C GLY A 196 16.32 -5.20 18.96
N GLU A 197 16.83 -5.21 17.73
CA GLU A 197 18.23 -4.95 17.45
C GLU A 197 18.57 -3.46 17.63
N THR A 198 19.78 -3.18 18.11
CA THR A 198 20.25 -1.81 18.25
C THR A 198 20.58 -1.24 16.88
N LEU A 199 19.80 -0.24 16.45
CA LEU A 199 20.03 0.49 15.21
C LEU A 199 21.08 1.60 15.39
N GLU A 200 21.88 1.83 14.36
CA GLU A 200 22.84 2.93 14.36
C GLU A 200 22.12 4.27 14.15
N VAL A 201 22.68 5.36 14.69
CA VAL A 201 22.09 6.71 14.59
C VAL A 201 21.83 7.11 13.13
N GLN A 202 22.73 6.72 12.22
CA GLN A 202 22.62 6.99 10.78
C GLN A 202 21.44 6.28 10.09
N ASP A 203 20.86 5.25 10.72
CA ASP A 203 19.70 4.54 10.17
C ASP A 203 18.36 5.17 10.58
N THR A 204 18.36 6.11 11.53
CA THR A 204 17.13 6.71 12.10
C THR A 204 16.25 7.38 11.04
N GLU A 205 16.84 8.14 10.13
CA GLU A 205 16.11 8.82 9.05
C GLU A 205 15.51 7.81 8.05
N SER A 206 16.30 6.79 7.69
CA SER A 206 15.85 5.71 6.80
C SER A 206 14.75 4.86 7.43
N LEU A 207 14.80 4.65 8.75
CA LEU A 207 13.77 3.94 9.51
C LEU A 207 12.48 4.77 9.60
N HIS A 208 12.58 6.08 9.85
CA HIS A 208 11.42 6.96 9.84
C HIS A 208 10.70 6.93 8.48
N GLU A 209 11.48 6.98 7.39
CA GLU A 209 10.93 6.82 6.05
C GLU A 209 10.34 5.40 5.83
N ALA A 210 10.98 4.36 6.33
CA ALA A 210 10.47 3.00 6.26
C ALA A 210 9.10 2.87 6.96
N HIS A 211 8.92 3.51 8.12
CA HIS A 211 7.62 3.61 8.81
C HIS A 211 6.58 4.39 8.01
N ALA A 212 6.97 5.50 7.38
CA ALA A 212 6.06 6.23 6.49
C ALA A 212 5.60 5.35 5.30
N MET A 213 6.49 4.48 4.79
CA MET A 213 6.15 3.50 3.77
C MET A 213 5.16 2.43 4.25
N THR A 214 5.23 1.98 5.52
CA THR A 214 4.26 1.02 6.06
C THR A 214 2.88 1.64 6.31
N HIS A 215 2.82 2.95 6.61
CA HIS A 215 1.57 3.65 6.91
C HIS A 215 0.76 3.99 5.64
N ASP A 216 1.34 4.78 4.73
CA ASP A 216 0.67 5.22 3.50
C ASP A 216 1.54 5.08 2.25
N GLY A 217 2.87 5.08 2.39
CA GLY A 217 3.76 5.06 1.24
C GLY A 217 3.64 3.78 0.39
N TYR A 218 3.14 2.67 0.94
CA TYR A 218 2.82 1.48 0.15
C TYR A 218 1.74 1.75 -0.91
N LEU A 219 0.80 2.68 -0.67
CA LEU A 219 -0.19 3.10 -1.66
C LEU A 219 0.46 3.91 -2.80
N GLU A 220 1.55 4.66 -2.51
CA GLU A 220 2.34 5.33 -3.54
C GLU A 220 3.07 4.34 -4.45
N ILE A 221 3.50 3.18 -3.92
CA ILE A 221 4.10 2.11 -4.74
C ILE A 221 3.10 1.64 -5.80
N LEU A 222 1.81 1.51 -5.44
CA LEU A 222 0.76 1.07 -6.36
C LEU A 222 0.53 2.04 -7.53
N ARG A 223 0.97 3.30 -7.41
CA ARG A 223 0.90 4.30 -8.50
C ARG A 223 2.06 4.20 -9.49
N LEU A 224 3.12 3.47 -9.14
CA LEU A 224 4.20 3.23 -10.10
C LEU A 224 3.65 2.41 -11.27
N GLY A 225 4.01 2.81 -12.48
CA GLY A 225 3.63 2.07 -13.68
C GLY A 225 4.15 0.64 -13.59
N ASP A 226 3.30 -0.33 -13.91
CA ASP A 226 3.76 -1.69 -14.13
C ASP A 226 4.74 -1.63 -15.31
N ALA A 227 6.01 -1.97 -15.06
CA ALA A 227 7.04 -1.99 -16.10
C ALA A 227 6.72 -2.99 -17.24
N SER A 228 5.60 -3.71 -17.12
CA SER A 228 4.98 -4.59 -18.11
C SER A 228 4.32 -3.88 -19.29
N ALA A 229 4.22 -2.55 -19.31
CA ALA A 229 3.84 -1.80 -20.50
C ALA A 229 5.07 -1.49 -21.37
N ARG A 230 5.61 -2.51 -22.02
CA ARG A 230 6.51 -2.39 -23.18
C ARG A 230 6.08 -3.35 -24.26
#